data_AF-A0A5S9MII1-F1
#
_entry.id   AF-A0A5S9MII1-F1
#
_cell.length_a   1.000
_cell.length_b   1.000
_cell.length_c   1.000
_cell.angle_alpha   90.00
_cell.angle_beta   90.00
_cell.angle_gamma   90.00
#
_symmetry.space_group_name_H-M   'P 1'
#
loop_
_entity.id
_entity.type
_entity.pdbx_description
1 polymer ?
#
loop_
_entity_poly.entity_id
_entity_poly.type
_entity_poly.pdbx_seq_one_letter_code
_entity_poly.pdbx_strand_id
1 'polypeptide(L)' 'MVAQRLTELSAACTLDKDQLTPKQLRETVEKVLGSDTYRAGIEKIEESFQAAGGTEKALKVIDQFIQAKNRLNYESVFF' A
#
# COMPACT_ATOMS: atom_id res chain seq x y z
N MET A 1 11.34 0.42 -4.76
CA MET A 1 11.31 1.54 -3.80
C MET A 1 9.91 2.15 -3.76
N VAL A 2 9.50 2.79 -2.65
CA VAL A 2 8.13 3.35 -2.50
C VAL A 2 7.81 4.36 -3.60
N ALA A 3 8.72 5.29 -3.90
CA ALA A 3 8.50 6.33 -4.90
C ALA A 3 8.23 5.76 -6.31
N GLN A 4 9.01 4.76 -6.73
CA GLN A 4 8.79 4.06 -8.00
C GLN A 4 7.41 3.38 -8.04
N ARG A 5 7.01 2.72 -6.95
CA ARG A 5 5.71 2.05 -6.89
C ARG A 5 4.54 3.03 -6.97
N LEU A 6 4.66 4.20 -6.33
CA LEU A 6 3.66 5.27 -6.45
C LEU A 6 3.56 5.80 -7.89
N THR A 7 4.68 5.87 -8.62
CA THR A 7 4.68 6.23 -10.04
C THR A 7 4.04 5.16 -10.92
N GLU A 8 4.31 3.87 -10.68
CA GLU A 8 3.66 2.76 -11.40
C GLU A 8 2.13 2.73 -11.20
N LEU A 9 1.66 3.18 -10.04
CA LEU A 9 0.25 3.28 -9.70
C LEU A 9 -0.38 4.62 -10.11
N SER A 10 0.35 5.44 -10.84
CA SER A 10 -0.07 6.78 -11.27
C SER A 10 -0.50 7.70 -10.11
N ALA A 11 0.00 7.44 -8.89
CA ALA A 11 -0.34 8.19 -7.69
C ALA A 11 0.69 9.27 -7.31
N ALA A 12 1.89 9.21 -7.90
CA ALA A 12 2.92 10.24 -7.70
C ALA A 12 3.88 10.36 -8.90
N CYS A 13 4.56 11.48 -8.98
CA CYS A 13 5.69 11.69 -9.89
C CYS A 13 7.01 11.58 -9.11
N THR A 14 7.99 10.90 -9.70
CA THR A 14 9.34 10.77 -9.14
C THR A 14 10.25 11.87 -9.69
N LEU A 15 11.09 12.43 -8.83
CA LEU A 15 12.08 13.45 -9.18
C LEU A 15 13.46 12.99 -8.73
N ASP A 16 14.46 13.18 -9.59
CA ASP A 16 15.86 12.94 -9.26
C ASP A 16 16.41 14.14 -8.47
N LYS A 17 16.86 13.88 -7.24
CA LYS A 17 17.40 14.90 -6.34
C LYS A 17 18.67 15.57 -6.87
N ASP A 18 19.48 14.83 -7.63
CA ASP A 18 20.80 15.29 -8.07
C ASP A 18 20.68 16.16 -9.34
N GLN A 19 19.53 16.09 -10.01
CA GLN A 19 19.20 16.86 -11.20
C GLN A 19 18.06 17.87 -10.98
N LEU A 20 17.57 18.01 -9.74
CA LEU A 20 16.40 18.82 -9.42
C LEU A 20 16.68 20.33 -9.52
N THR A 21 15.86 21.03 -10.31
CA THR A 21 15.87 22.49 -10.39
C THR A 21 14.54 23.10 -9.91
N PRO A 22 14.53 24.38 -9.48
CA PRO A 22 13.30 25.07 -9.10
C PRO A 22 12.24 25.08 -10.22
N LYS A 23 12.68 25.17 -11.47
CA LYS A 23 11.79 25.14 -12.65
C LYS A 23 11.10 23.77 -12.79
N GLN A 24 11.86 22.68 -12.77
CA GLN A 24 11.30 21.32 -12.87
C GLN A 24 10.34 21.02 -11.71
N LEU A 25 10.67 21.50 -10.50
CA LEU A 25 9.79 21.33 -9.35
C LEU A 25 8.45 22.04 -9.56
N ARG A 26 8.48 23.28 -10.03
CA ARG A 26 7.27 24.06 -10.33
C ARG A 26 6.42 23.38 -11.42
N GLU A 27 7.03 23.01 -12.53
CA GLU A 27 6.34 22.33 -13.65
C GLU A 27 5.72 21.00 -13.20
N THR A 28 6.40 20.27 -12.32
CA THR A 28 5.89 19.01 -11.76
C THR A 28 4.69 19.23 -10.86
N VAL A 29 4.72 20.26 -10.01
CA VAL A 29 3.57 20.62 -9.16
C VAL A 29 2.38 21.03 -10.02
N GLU A 30 2.59 21.88 -11.03
CA GLU A 30 1.54 22.30 -11.97
C GLU A 30 0.94 21.09 -12.71
N LYS A 31 1.77 20.13 -13.15
CA LYS A 31 1.33 18.87 -13.76
C LYS A 31 0.49 18.02 -12.81
N VAL A 32 0.90 17.90 -11.54
CA VAL A 32 0.18 17.08 -10.55
C VAL A 32 -1.17 17.70 -10.19
N LEU A 33 -1.20 19.02 -9.99
CA LEU A 33 -2.43 19.74 -9.66
C LEU A 33 -3.40 19.82 -10.85
N GLY A 34 -2.89 19.86 -12.08
CA GLY A 34 -3.69 19.95 -13.30
C GLY A 34 -4.19 18.61 -13.85
N SER A 35 -3.91 17.48 -13.20
CA SER A 35 -4.28 16.16 -13.69
C SER A 35 -5.03 15.34 -12.64
N ASP A 36 -6.26 14.93 -12.96
CA ASP A 36 -7.07 14.06 -12.12
C ASP A 36 -6.48 12.66 -11.94
N THR A 37 -5.54 12.26 -12.81
CA THR A 37 -4.86 10.96 -12.76
C THR A 37 -4.20 10.70 -11.41
N TYR A 38 -3.50 11.69 -10.85
CA TYR A 38 -2.79 11.51 -9.58
C TYR A 38 -3.75 11.44 -8.39
N ARG A 39 -4.85 12.19 -8.46
CA ARG A 39 -5.93 12.12 -7.48
C ARG A 39 -6.60 10.74 -7.49
N ALA A 40 -7.00 10.27 -8.66
CA ALA A 40 -7.60 8.94 -8.81
C ALA A 40 -6.63 7.81 -8.39
N GLY A 41 -5.33 7.99 -8.66
CA GLY A 41 -4.28 7.07 -8.22
C GLY A 41 -4.18 6.99 -6.69
N ILE A 42 -4.16 8.13 -6.00
CA ILE A 42 -4.04 8.15 -4.54
C ILE A 42 -5.33 7.68 -3.84
N GLU A 43 -6.50 7.98 -4.38
CA GLU A 43 -7.80 7.52 -3.86
C GLU A 43 -7.88 5.98 -3.88
N LYS A 44 -7.44 5.33 -4.97
CA LYS A 44 -7.37 3.86 -5.02
C LYS A 44 -6.43 3.26 -3.98
N ILE A 45 -5.32 3.93 -3.70
CA ILE A 45 -4.39 3.51 -2.65
C ILE A 45 -5.07 3.65 -1.29
N GLU A 46 -5.74 4.77 -1.02
CA GLU A 46 -6.49 5.00 0.20
C GLU A 46 -7.55 3.91 0.44
N GLU A 47 -8.38 3.63 -0.56
CA GLU A 47 -9.39 2.56 -0.51
C GLU A 47 -8.76 1.20 -0.17
N SER A 48 -7.63 0.87 -0.81
CA SER A 48 -6.92 -0.38 -0.54
C SER A 48 -6.39 -0.46 0.90
N PHE A 49 -5.92 0.66 1.46
CA PHE A 49 -5.42 0.70 2.84
C PHE A 49 -6.57 0.60 3.84
N GLN A 50 -7.69 1.28 3.59
CA GLN A 50 -8.89 1.18 4.41
C GLN A 50 -9.45 -0.25 4.41
N ALA A 51 -9.45 -0.92 3.25
CA ALA A 51 -9.89 -2.30 3.10
C ALA A 51 -8.93 -3.36 3.68
N ALA A 52 -7.70 -2.98 4.05
CA ALA A 52 -6.71 -3.92 4.56
C ALA A 52 -7.13 -4.56 5.89
N GLY A 53 -8.02 -3.90 6.66
CA GLY A 53 -8.60 -4.42 7.92
C GLY A 53 -7.72 -4.27 9.16
N GLY A 54 -6.52 -3.70 9.01
CA GLY A 54 -5.65 -3.26 10.10
C GLY A 54 -5.31 -4.34 11.13
N THR A 55 -5.02 -3.89 12.35
CA THR A 55 -4.59 -4.74 13.47
C THR A 55 -5.66 -5.75 13.87
N GLU A 56 -6.95 -5.37 13.81
CA GLU A 56 -8.05 -6.26 14.16
C GLU A 56 -8.07 -7.51 13.28
N LYS A 57 -8.00 -7.32 11.95
CA LYS A 57 -7.93 -8.44 11.01
C LYS A 57 -6.68 -9.28 11.23
N ALA A 58 -5.54 -8.64 11.52
CA ALA A 58 -4.30 -9.36 11.79
C ALA A 58 -4.41 -10.28 13.02
N LEU A 59 -4.94 -9.77 14.14
CA LEU A 59 -5.17 -10.57 15.35
C LEU A 59 -6.11 -11.74 15.09
N LYS A 60 -7.24 -11.48 14.39
CA LYS A 60 -8.20 -12.53 14.03
C LYS A 60 -7.56 -13.65 13.23
N VAL A 61 -6.71 -13.32 12.25
CA VAL A 61 -5.98 -14.32 11.44
C VAL A 61 -4.99 -15.11 12.29
N ILE A 62 -4.27 -14.46 13.21
CA ILE A 62 -3.35 -15.13 14.14
C ILE A 62 -4.10 -16.12 15.05
N ASP A 63 -5.20 -15.69 15.65
CA ASP A 63 -6.01 -16.53 16.54
C ASP A 63 -6.58 -17.74 15.80
N GLN A 64 -7.10 -17.54 14.58
CA GLN A 64 -7.59 -18.61 13.71
C GLN A 64 -6.47 -19.61 13.38
N PHE A 65 -5.27 -19.12 13.08
CA PHE A 65 -4.12 -19.96 12.78
C PHE A 65 -3.70 -20.82 13.99
N ILE A 66 -3.66 -20.24 15.19
CA ILE A 66 -3.33 -20.96 16.44
C ILE A 66 -4.37 -22.04 16.73
N GLN A 67 -5.67 -21.71 16.60
CA GLN A 67 -6.75 -22.67 16.82
C GLN A 67 -6.70 -23.84 15.82
N ALA A 68 -6.46 -23.55 14.54
CA ALA A 68 -6.31 -24.57 13.51
C ALA A 68 -5.13 -25.51 13.82
N LYS A 69 -3.97 -24.95 14.18
CA LYS A 69 -2.78 -25.73 14.57
C LYS A 69 -3.06 -26.63 15.77
N ASN A 70 -3.72 -26.11 16.81
CA ASN A 70 -4.03 -26.89 18.00
C ASN A 70 -4.97 -28.05 17.68
N ARG A 71 -5.98 -27.85 16.81
CA ARG A 71 -6.89 -28.92 16.38
C ARG A 71 -6.15 -30.05 15.66
N LEU A 72 -5.24 -29.72 14.73
CA LEU A 72 -4.42 -30.72 14.02
C LEU A 72 -3.48 -31.49 14.96
N ASN A 73 -2.97 -30.84 16.01
CA ASN A 73 -2.17 -31.50 17.03
C ASN A 73 -2.98 -32.48 17.89
N TYR A 74 -4.27 -32.22 18.15
CA TYR A 74 -5.10 -33.19 18.85
C TYR A 74 -5.45 -34.39 17.96
N GLU A 75 -5.77 -34.19 16.68
CA GLU A 75 -6.10 -35.31 15.78
C GLU A 75 -4.89 -36.22 15.50
N SER A 76 -3.67 -35.69 15.51
CA SER A 76 -2.43 -36.47 15.35
C SER A 76 -2.00 -37.26 16.61
N VAL A 77 -2.65 -37.04 17.76
CA VAL A 77 -2.40 -37.81 19.00
C VAL A 77 -3.40 -38.97 19.15
N PHE A 78 -4.49 -38.96 18.39
CA PHE A 78 -5.53 -39.99 18.41
C PHE A 78 -5.45 -41.01 17.25
N PHE A 79 -4.41 -40.95 16.42
CA PHE A 79 -4.05 -41.94 15.39
C PHE A 79 -2.58 -42.33 15.52
#